data_AF-A0A813HMT3-F1
#
_entry.id   AF-A0A813HMT3-F1
#
_cell.length_a   1.000
_cell.length_b   1.000
_cell.length_c   1.000
_cell.angle_alpha   90.00
_cell.angle_beta   90.00
_cell.angle_gamma   90.00
#
_symmetry.space_group_name_H-M   'P 1'
#
loop_
_entity.id
_entity.type
_entity.pdbx_description
1 polymer ?
#
loop_
_entity_poly.entity_id
_entity_poly.type
_entity_poly.pdbx_seq_one_letter_code
_entity_poly.pdbx_strand_id
1 'polypeptide(L)'
;RTYDLSVRCLTTSRVYNVHAKVVSFNVNRRIGKRRSITWPGAEHFRGEEVYGYANEVLDLKFWGKKVLVVGAGAFAFENLRTAIERGAKQVTILGRRSGTTCPKWIDMIAFLRPLDNYFNTNKSGNIISFDAWRQCYKDACLDTPECWEEGLLKPHNHTVSVSDLAFLGGYYGLVDLRVGEIASFRSDGQGVLLKDGSGLDCDIVIKATGFHLNDEVPAVTGYSKIHSFNLLDFNLNYGAEPLLDGGQHGSQKRQT
;
A
#
# COMPACT_ATOMS: atom_id res chain seq x y z
N ARG A 1 -36.65 9.91 12.37
CA ARG A 1 -35.92 8.72 12.88
C ARG A 1 -34.71 9.22 13.67
N THR A 2 -34.39 8.56 14.78
CA THR A 2 -33.26 8.88 15.65
C THR A 2 -32.55 7.58 16.02
N TYR A 3 -31.29 7.67 16.42
CA TYR A 3 -30.44 6.54 16.76
C TYR A 3 -29.89 6.73 18.17
N ASP A 4 -29.98 5.69 18.99
CA ASP A 4 -29.31 5.60 20.28
C ASP A 4 -28.03 4.79 20.10
N LEU A 5 -26.88 5.42 20.32
CA LEU A 5 -25.56 4.87 20.07
C LEU A 5 -24.81 4.66 21.38
N SER A 6 -24.12 3.53 21.50
CA SER A 6 -23.09 3.33 22.51
C SER A 6 -21.71 3.58 21.91
N VAL A 7 -21.04 4.65 22.34
CA VAL A 7 -19.73 5.05 21.84
C VAL A 7 -18.68 4.81 22.91
N ARG A 8 -17.71 3.93 22.64
CA ARG A 8 -16.57 3.68 23.53
C ARG A 8 -15.37 4.50 23.09
N CYS A 9 -14.85 5.34 23.99
CA CYS A 9 -13.57 6.01 23.79
C CYS A 9 -12.44 5.01 23.98
N LEU A 10 -11.62 4.78 22.95
CA LEU A 10 -10.54 3.79 23.00
C LEU A 10 -9.38 4.18 23.92
N THR A 11 -9.17 5.48 24.17
CA THR A 11 -8.08 5.96 25.05
C THR A 11 -8.45 5.93 26.52
N THR A 12 -9.73 6.11 26.87
CA THR A 12 -10.19 6.19 28.27
C THR A 12 -11.06 5.01 28.69
N SER A 13 -11.42 4.13 27.76
CA SER A 13 -12.39 3.04 27.93
C SER A 13 -13.80 3.48 28.38
N ARG A 14 -14.06 4.80 28.49
CA ARG A 14 -15.38 5.33 28.87
C ARG A 14 -16.38 5.09 27.77
N VAL A 15 -17.60 4.75 28.17
CA VAL A 15 -18.73 4.55 27.27
C VAL A 15 -19.70 5.72 27.41
N TYR A 16 -20.12 6.26 26.27
CA TYR A 16 -21.07 7.35 26.16
C TYR A 16 -22.31 6.83 25.43
N ASN A 17 -23.49 7.17 25.95
CA ASN A 17 -24.75 6.95 25.25
C ASN A 17 -25.11 8.25 24.53
N VAL A 18 -25.22 8.21 23.21
CA VAL A 18 -25.45 9.37 22.35
C VAL A 18 -26.75 9.18 21.60
N HIS A 19 -27.65 10.16 21.74
CA HIS A 19 -28.87 10.22 20.93
C HIS A 19 -28.63 11.13 19.71
N ALA A 20 -28.78 10.59 18.50
CA ALA A 20 -28.43 11.29 17.27
C ALA A 20 -29.56 11.25 16.22
N LYS A 21 -29.77 12.35 15.50
CA LYS A 21 -30.70 12.40 14.36
C LYS A 21 -30.09 11.86 13.07
N VAL A 22 -28.76 11.91 12.97
CA VAL A 22 -27.95 11.48 11.83
C VAL A 22 -26.70 10.80 12.35
N VAL A 23 -26.32 9.68 11.72
CA VAL A 23 -25.11 8.93 12.04
C VAL A 23 -24.33 8.69 10.75
N SER A 24 -23.03 8.94 10.78
CA SER A 24 -22.15 8.72 9.63
C SER A 24 -20.92 7.94 10.05
N PHE A 25 -20.76 6.73 9.53
CA PHE A 25 -19.56 5.91 9.67
C PHE A 25 -18.57 6.32 8.59
N ASN A 26 -17.45 6.94 8.97
CA ASN A 26 -16.36 7.30 8.06
C ASN A 26 -15.13 6.43 8.36
N VAL A 27 -15.33 5.11 8.40
CA VAL A 27 -14.27 4.14 8.70
C VAL A 27 -13.61 3.67 7.41
N ASN A 28 -12.28 3.62 7.40
CA ASN A 28 -11.54 3.13 6.24
C ASN A 28 -11.73 1.61 6.11
N ARG A 29 -12.44 1.18 5.05
CA ARG A 29 -12.68 -0.24 4.78
C ARG A 29 -11.41 -1.02 4.46
N ARG A 30 -10.34 -0.39 3.96
CA ARG A 30 -9.10 -1.04 3.50
C ARG A 30 -8.05 -1.20 4.60
N ILE A 31 -8.16 -0.45 5.70
CA ILE A 31 -7.21 -0.48 6.81
C ILE A 31 -7.91 -1.06 8.05
N GLY A 32 -8.17 -2.37 8.03
CA GLY A 32 -8.66 -3.13 9.17
C GLY A 32 -7.52 -3.66 10.05
N LYS A 33 -7.64 -4.91 10.52
CA LYS A 33 -6.58 -5.56 11.29
C LYS A 33 -5.34 -5.81 10.43
N ARG A 34 -4.15 -5.57 10.98
CA ARG A 34 -2.86 -5.87 10.33
C ARG A 34 -2.79 -7.35 9.95
N ARG A 35 -2.31 -7.66 8.75
CA ARG A 35 -1.99 -9.04 8.37
C ARG A 35 -0.72 -9.47 9.08
N SER A 36 -0.85 -10.44 9.99
CA SER A 36 0.29 -11.04 10.66
C SER A 36 0.82 -12.21 9.85
N ILE A 37 2.14 -12.30 9.74
CA ILE A 37 2.84 -13.41 9.10
C ILE A 37 4.11 -13.72 9.88
N THR A 38 4.40 -15.01 9.94
CA THR A 38 5.64 -15.59 10.45
C THR A 38 6.07 -16.64 9.43
N TRP A 39 7.37 -16.67 9.13
CA TRP A 39 7.95 -17.66 8.22
C TRP A 39 8.72 -18.72 9.00
N PRO A 40 8.80 -19.97 8.50
CA PRO A 40 9.66 -20.99 9.09
C PRO A 40 11.12 -20.50 9.22
N GLY A 41 11.79 -20.86 10.32
CA GLY A 41 13.19 -20.53 10.57
C GLY A 41 13.44 -19.09 11.03
N ALA A 42 12.40 -18.27 11.24
CA ALA A 42 12.55 -16.88 11.68
C ALA A 42 13.36 -16.77 12.99
N GLU A 43 13.27 -17.77 13.86
CA GLU A 43 14.06 -17.91 15.09
C GLU A 43 15.58 -18.00 14.86
N HIS A 44 16.03 -18.34 13.65
CA HIS A 44 17.44 -18.38 13.28
C HIS A 44 17.97 -17.04 12.78
N PHE A 45 17.09 -16.09 12.45
CA PHE A 45 17.50 -14.82 11.88
C PHE A 45 18.29 -13.99 12.89
N ARG A 46 19.49 -13.56 12.50
CA ARG A 46 20.39 -12.78 13.38
C ARG A 46 20.16 -11.26 13.26
N GLY A 47 19.31 -10.86 12.33
CA GLY A 47 18.92 -9.48 12.08
C GLY A 47 17.65 -9.07 12.82
N GLU A 48 17.11 -7.92 12.42
CA GLU A 48 15.86 -7.38 13.00
C GLU A 48 14.67 -7.73 12.12
N GLU A 49 13.63 -8.34 12.69
CA GLU A 49 12.35 -8.60 12.01
C GLU A 49 11.24 -7.78 12.66
N VAL A 50 10.69 -6.82 11.93
CA VAL A 50 9.61 -5.94 12.42
C VAL A 50 8.47 -5.84 11.42
N TYR A 51 7.35 -5.26 11.82
CA TYR A 51 6.38 -4.77 10.85
C TYR A 51 6.66 -3.32 10.47
N GLY A 52 6.28 -2.96 9.25
CA GLY A 52 6.51 -1.62 8.68
C GLY A 52 5.38 -0.62 8.96
N TYR A 53 4.71 -0.72 10.10
CA TYR A 53 3.56 0.13 10.42
C TYR A 53 3.82 1.02 11.63
N ALA A 54 3.15 2.17 11.66
CA ALA A 54 3.27 3.15 12.74
C ALA A 54 4.74 3.48 13.03
N ASN A 55 5.19 3.23 14.26
CA ASN A 55 6.52 3.60 14.75
C ASN A 55 7.47 2.40 14.90
N GLU A 56 7.11 1.22 14.41
CA GLU A 56 7.87 -0.03 14.62
C GLU A 56 9.29 -0.01 14.01
N VAL A 57 9.56 0.90 13.06
CA VAL A 57 10.87 1.04 12.42
C VAL A 57 11.73 2.18 12.97
N LEU A 58 11.23 2.95 13.94
CA LEU A 58 11.91 4.17 14.39
C LEU A 58 13.27 3.91 15.03
N ASP A 59 13.40 2.82 15.78
CA ASP A 59 14.62 2.52 16.54
C ASP A 59 15.63 1.66 15.76
N LEU A 60 15.29 1.25 14.53
CA LEU A 60 16.15 0.44 13.68
C LEU A 60 17.38 1.23 13.21
N LYS A 61 18.54 0.54 13.19
CA LYS A 61 19.83 1.05 12.74
C LYS A 61 20.08 0.64 11.29
N PHE A 62 19.78 1.54 10.35
CA PHE A 62 19.86 1.23 8.91
C PHE A 62 21.25 1.38 8.30
N TRP A 63 22.15 2.17 8.89
CA TRP A 63 23.43 2.53 8.28
C TRP A 63 24.25 1.30 7.85
N GLY A 64 24.54 1.20 6.56
CA GLY A 64 25.32 0.12 5.98
C GLY A 64 24.60 -1.24 5.87
N LYS A 65 23.33 -1.33 6.26
CA LYS A 65 22.55 -2.57 6.31
C LYS A 65 21.85 -2.88 4.99
N LYS A 66 21.69 -4.18 4.70
CA LYS A 66 20.80 -4.69 3.65
C LYS A 66 19.40 -4.87 4.23
N VAL A 67 18.41 -4.21 3.64
CA VAL A 67 17.02 -4.20 4.12
C VAL A 67 16.13 -4.91 3.12
N LEU A 68 15.36 -5.89 3.60
CA LEU A 68 14.30 -6.53 2.85
C LEU A 68 12.95 -5.98 3.32
N VAL A 69 12.19 -5.36 2.43
CA VAL A 69 10.83 -4.90 2.71
C VAL A 69 9.84 -5.82 1.99
N VAL A 70 9.00 -6.53 2.74
CA VAL A 70 8.06 -7.51 2.21
C VAL A 70 6.69 -6.86 1.96
N GLY A 71 6.29 -6.79 0.70
CA GLY A 71 5.11 -6.08 0.21
C GLY A 71 5.47 -5.06 -0.87
N ALA A 72 4.49 -4.63 -1.66
CA ALA A 72 4.70 -3.67 -2.76
C ALA A 72 3.72 -2.46 -2.72
N GLY A 73 3.01 -2.28 -1.60
CA GLY A 73 2.08 -1.15 -1.42
C GLY A 73 2.74 0.09 -0.82
N ALA A 74 1.95 1.13 -0.56
CA ALA A 74 2.45 2.43 -0.08
C ALA A 74 3.35 2.32 1.16
N PHE A 75 2.96 1.53 2.17
CA PHE A 75 3.78 1.29 3.35
C PHE A 75 5.16 0.71 3.02
N ALA A 76 5.27 -0.15 2.01
CA ALA A 76 6.56 -0.72 1.62
C ALA A 76 7.50 0.37 1.07
N PHE A 77 6.98 1.26 0.21
CA PHE A 77 7.76 2.35 -0.37
C PHE A 77 8.13 3.45 0.63
N GLU A 78 7.29 3.70 1.65
CA GLU A 78 7.64 4.59 2.77
C GLU A 78 8.75 4.00 3.65
N ASN A 79 8.73 2.68 3.89
CA ASN A 79 9.81 2.01 4.62
C ASN A 79 11.10 1.95 3.80
N LEU A 80 11.02 1.80 2.47
CA LEU A 80 12.15 1.96 1.58
C LEU A 80 12.75 3.36 1.69
N ARG A 81 11.92 4.40 1.63
CA ARG A 81 12.34 5.80 1.80
C ARG A 81 13.06 5.97 3.13
N THR A 82 12.45 5.52 4.22
CA THR A 82 13.02 5.61 5.57
C THR A 82 14.37 4.90 5.66
N ALA A 83 14.50 3.70 5.08
CA ALA A 83 15.73 2.93 5.10
C ALA A 83 16.87 3.64 4.31
N ILE A 84 16.57 4.10 3.09
CA ILE A 84 17.54 4.82 2.25
C ILE A 84 17.98 6.13 2.92
N GLU A 85 17.04 6.95 3.41
CA GLU A 85 17.36 8.21 4.10
C GLU A 85 18.20 8.01 5.36
N ARG A 86 18.13 6.83 5.98
CA ARG A 86 18.90 6.46 7.16
C ARG A 86 20.18 5.67 6.83
N GLY A 87 20.58 5.65 5.56
CA GLY A 87 21.86 5.12 5.11
C GLY A 87 21.91 3.61 4.90
N ALA A 88 20.78 2.94 4.65
CA ALA A 88 20.78 1.56 4.20
C ALA A 88 21.71 1.38 3.00
N LYS A 89 22.53 0.33 3.03
CA LYS A 89 23.44 -0.03 1.93
C LYS A 89 22.66 -0.50 0.70
N GLN A 90 21.57 -1.21 0.94
CA GLN A 90 20.70 -1.74 -0.10
C GLN A 90 19.30 -1.94 0.48
N VAL A 91 18.27 -1.69 -0.34
CA VAL A 91 16.88 -1.98 0.00
C VAL A 91 16.26 -2.79 -1.13
N THR A 92 15.78 -4.00 -0.81
CA THR A 92 14.99 -4.83 -1.73
C THR A 92 13.53 -4.79 -1.32
N ILE A 93 12.65 -4.38 -2.24
CA ILE A 93 11.21 -4.56 -2.12
C ILE A 93 10.85 -5.92 -2.70
N LEU A 94 10.22 -6.78 -1.91
CA LEU A 94 9.79 -8.10 -2.35
C LEU A 94 8.26 -8.19 -2.33
N GLY A 95 7.66 -8.12 -3.52
CA GLY A 95 6.22 -8.26 -3.72
C GLY A 95 5.84 -9.61 -4.33
N ARG A 96 4.64 -10.11 -4.05
CA ARG A 96 4.11 -11.31 -4.76
C ARG A 96 3.78 -11.08 -6.24
N ARG A 97 3.78 -9.81 -6.64
CA ARG A 97 3.53 -9.30 -7.98
C ARG A 97 4.21 -7.96 -8.10
N SER A 98 4.51 -7.55 -9.33
CA SER A 98 5.05 -6.22 -9.61
C SER A 98 4.08 -5.14 -9.15
N GLY A 99 4.53 -4.30 -8.21
CA GLY A 99 3.81 -3.11 -7.79
C GLY A 99 4.05 -1.96 -8.77
N THR A 100 3.07 -1.07 -8.91
CA THR A 100 3.26 0.17 -9.66
C THR A 100 3.69 1.29 -8.72
N THR A 101 4.86 1.88 -8.98
CA THR A 101 5.39 3.03 -8.25
C THR A 101 5.59 4.23 -9.17
N CYS A 102 5.14 5.40 -8.75
CA CYS A 102 5.18 6.66 -9.48
C CYS A 102 6.18 7.64 -8.85
N PRO A 103 6.97 8.38 -9.63
CA PRO A 103 7.68 9.55 -9.12
C PRO A 103 6.67 10.58 -8.61
N LYS A 104 6.99 11.26 -7.50
CA LYS A 104 6.09 12.21 -6.85
C LYS A 104 5.71 13.38 -7.76
N TRP A 105 6.64 13.81 -8.61
CA TRP A 105 6.39 14.92 -9.54
C TRP A 105 5.39 14.53 -10.64
N ILE A 106 5.38 13.28 -11.10
CA ILE A 106 4.38 12.78 -12.07
C ILE A 106 3.00 12.71 -11.41
N ASP A 107 2.95 12.17 -10.19
CA ASP A 107 1.73 12.13 -9.38
C ASP A 107 1.17 13.55 -9.16
N MET A 108 2.02 14.50 -8.79
CA MET A 108 1.64 15.91 -8.63
C MET A 108 1.09 16.54 -9.93
N ILE A 109 1.73 16.30 -11.07
CA ILE A 109 1.23 16.79 -12.37
C ILE A 109 -0.14 16.20 -12.67
N ALA A 110 -0.42 14.95 -12.31
CA ALA A 110 -1.73 14.34 -12.51
C ALA A 110 -2.86 15.15 -11.85
N PHE A 111 -2.60 15.76 -10.69
CA PHE A 111 -3.55 16.62 -9.96
C PHE A 111 -3.57 18.08 -10.44
N LEU A 112 -2.45 18.62 -10.90
CA LEU A 112 -2.36 20.04 -11.30
C LEU A 112 -2.84 20.31 -12.73
N ARG A 113 -3.05 19.28 -13.55
CA ARG A 113 -3.46 19.46 -14.95
C ARG A 113 -4.87 20.04 -15.06
N PRO A 114 -5.10 20.98 -16.01
CA PRO A 114 -6.42 21.53 -16.25
C PRO A 114 -7.46 20.44 -16.54
N LEU A 115 -8.65 20.63 -15.98
CA LEU A 115 -9.83 19.83 -16.26
C LEU A 115 -10.71 20.56 -17.28
N ASP A 116 -11.34 19.82 -18.17
CA ASP A 116 -12.42 20.36 -19.01
C ASP A 116 -13.75 20.48 -18.24
N ASN A 117 -14.79 21.01 -18.90
CA ASN A 117 -16.12 21.17 -18.31
C ASN A 117 -16.80 19.83 -17.94
N TYR A 118 -16.19 18.70 -18.29
CA TYR A 118 -16.63 17.35 -17.98
C TYR A 118 -15.68 16.65 -16.99
N PHE A 119 -14.80 17.40 -16.33
CA PHE A 119 -13.81 16.91 -15.36
C PHE A 119 -12.78 15.92 -15.93
N ASN A 120 -12.50 15.98 -17.24
CA ASN A 120 -11.47 15.16 -17.86
C ASN A 120 -10.16 15.94 -18.02
N THR A 121 -9.04 15.22 -17.94
CA THR A 121 -7.71 15.74 -18.31
C THR A 121 -7.42 15.51 -19.79
N ASN A 122 -6.57 16.37 -20.38
CA ASN A 122 -6.15 16.22 -21.77
C ASN A 122 -5.43 14.87 -22.01
N LYS A 123 -5.91 14.12 -23.02
CA LYS A 123 -5.38 12.77 -23.34
C LYS A 123 -3.91 12.78 -23.77
N SER A 124 -3.48 13.75 -24.58
CA SER A 124 -2.08 13.87 -24.99
C SER A 124 -1.17 14.12 -23.78
N GLY A 125 -1.65 14.90 -22.81
CA GLY A 125 -0.96 15.07 -21.53
C GLY A 125 -0.81 13.75 -20.75
N ASN A 126 -1.79 12.84 -20.81
CA ASN A 126 -1.68 11.52 -20.16
C ASN A 126 -0.56 10.68 -20.80
N ILE A 127 -0.48 10.71 -22.13
CA ILE A 127 0.54 9.98 -22.88
C ILE A 127 1.94 10.49 -22.51
N ILE A 128 2.14 11.81 -22.53
CA ILE A 128 3.43 12.44 -22.18
C ILE A 128 3.84 12.08 -20.75
N SER A 129 2.92 12.20 -19.77
CA SER A 129 3.22 11.83 -18.38
C SER A 129 3.55 10.36 -18.22
N PHE A 130 2.83 9.47 -18.91
CA PHE A 130 3.09 8.04 -18.86
C PHE A 130 4.42 7.65 -19.54
N ASP A 131 4.77 8.30 -20.65
CA ASP A 131 6.07 8.10 -21.32
C ASP A 131 7.23 8.52 -20.43
N ALA A 132 7.12 9.68 -19.78
CA ALA A 132 8.11 10.11 -18.80
C ALA A 132 8.21 9.15 -17.62
N TRP A 133 7.08 8.60 -17.15
CA TRP A 133 7.07 7.60 -16.10
C TRP A 133 7.79 6.31 -16.50
N ARG A 134 7.51 5.79 -17.71
CA ARG A 134 8.25 4.63 -18.27
C ARG A 134 9.74 4.91 -18.36
N GLN A 135 10.11 6.11 -18.78
CA GLN A 135 11.51 6.51 -18.86
C GLN A 135 12.17 6.53 -17.48
N CYS A 136 11.48 6.97 -16.42
CA CYS A 136 12.02 6.91 -15.05
C CYS A 136 12.35 5.47 -14.61
N TYR A 137 11.50 4.49 -14.92
CA TYR A 137 11.79 3.07 -14.64
C TYR A 137 13.06 2.62 -15.37
N LYS A 138 13.15 2.92 -16.66
CA LYS A 138 14.30 2.56 -17.50
C LYS A 138 15.59 3.19 -16.99
N ASP A 139 15.57 4.48 -16.69
CA ASP A 139 16.75 5.21 -16.19
C ASP A 139 17.19 4.66 -14.82
N ALA A 140 16.24 4.30 -13.96
CA ALA A 140 16.51 3.70 -12.67
C ALA A 140 16.91 2.22 -12.73
N CYS A 141 17.03 1.61 -13.92
CA CYS A 141 17.26 0.18 -14.08
C CYS A 141 16.25 -0.70 -13.31
N LEU A 142 14.99 -0.26 -13.23
CA LEU A 142 13.91 -0.97 -12.57
C LEU A 142 12.97 -1.59 -13.60
N ASP A 143 12.49 -2.79 -13.31
CA ASP A 143 11.50 -3.46 -14.14
C ASP A 143 10.16 -2.72 -14.11
N THR A 144 9.58 -2.52 -15.30
CA THR A 144 8.24 -1.94 -15.42
C THR A 144 7.17 -2.93 -14.95
N PRO A 145 6.06 -2.47 -14.36
CA PRO A 145 4.98 -3.36 -13.93
C PRO A 145 4.36 -4.15 -15.10
N GLU A 146 4.29 -5.47 -14.97
CA GLU A 146 3.73 -6.40 -15.98
C GLU A 146 2.31 -5.98 -16.43
N CYS A 147 1.49 -5.45 -15.52
CA CYS A 147 0.13 -5.02 -15.82
C CYS A 147 0.04 -3.90 -16.88
N TRP A 148 1.14 -3.21 -17.17
CA TRP A 148 1.19 -2.19 -18.23
C TRP A 148 1.04 -2.82 -19.62
N GLU A 149 1.50 -4.05 -19.82
CA GLU A 149 1.31 -4.80 -21.08
C GLU A 149 -0.17 -5.17 -21.29
N GLU A 150 -0.92 -5.33 -20.19
CA GLU A 150 -2.37 -5.56 -20.19
C GLU A 150 -3.19 -4.26 -20.38
N GLY A 151 -2.52 -3.11 -20.52
CA GLY A 151 -3.15 -1.79 -20.60
C GLY A 151 -3.71 -1.28 -19.27
N LEU A 152 -3.30 -1.88 -18.15
CA LEU A 152 -3.67 -1.43 -16.81
C LEU A 152 -2.58 -0.51 -16.25
N LEU A 153 -2.96 0.53 -15.51
CA LEU A 153 -1.97 1.37 -14.82
C LEU A 153 -1.37 0.66 -13.61
N LYS A 154 -2.17 -0.19 -12.95
CA LYS A 154 -1.86 -0.86 -11.70
C LYS A 154 -2.56 -2.22 -11.64
N PRO A 155 -2.03 -3.19 -10.87
CA PRO A 155 -2.71 -4.44 -10.64
C PRO A 155 -4.08 -4.25 -9.96
N HIS A 156 -5.00 -5.19 -10.18
CA HIS A 156 -6.29 -5.21 -9.48
C HIS A 156 -6.11 -5.20 -7.95
N ASN A 157 -6.97 -4.46 -7.25
CA ASN A 157 -6.94 -4.29 -5.78
C ASN A 157 -5.59 -3.79 -5.24
N HIS A 158 -4.84 -3.05 -6.05
CA HIS A 158 -3.61 -2.37 -5.65
C HIS A 158 -3.77 -0.85 -5.84
N THR A 159 -2.99 -0.04 -5.12
CA THR A 159 -2.86 1.40 -5.35
C THR A 159 -1.54 1.69 -6.05
N VAL A 160 -1.43 2.78 -6.79
CA VAL A 160 -0.10 3.26 -7.21
C VAL A 160 0.61 3.75 -5.96
N SER A 161 1.82 3.25 -5.70
CA SER A 161 2.69 3.78 -4.66
C SER A 161 3.45 4.98 -5.23
N VAL A 162 3.86 5.93 -4.40
CA VAL A 162 4.60 7.11 -4.85
C VAL A 162 5.94 7.16 -4.14
N SER A 163 7.05 7.24 -4.87
CA SER A 163 8.39 7.31 -4.28
C SER A 163 9.42 7.79 -5.28
N ASP A 164 10.04 8.95 -5.01
CA ASP A 164 11.20 9.41 -5.78
C ASP A 164 12.46 8.59 -5.46
N LEU A 165 12.59 8.15 -4.19
CA LEU A 165 13.75 7.40 -3.73
C LEU A 165 13.82 5.99 -4.29
N ALA A 166 12.70 5.41 -4.74
CA ALA A 166 12.75 4.17 -5.51
C ALA A 166 13.56 4.36 -6.80
N PHE A 167 13.30 5.43 -7.54
CA PHE A 167 13.97 5.72 -8.81
C PHE A 167 15.42 6.19 -8.62
N LEU A 168 15.65 7.13 -7.69
CA LEU A 168 17.01 7.56 -7.37
C LEU A 168 17.84 6.39 -6.84
N GLY A 169 17.28 5.59 -5.93
CA GLY A 169 17.93 4.41 -5.39
C GLY A 169 18.22 3.37 -6.46
N GLY A 170 17.29 3.12 -7.40
CA GLY A 170 17.49 2.21 -8.52
C GLY A 170 18.64 2.67 -9.42
N TYR A 171 18.64 3.95 -9.80
CA TYR A 171 19.71 4.56 -10.62
C TYR A 171 21.10 4.38 -10.00
N TYR A 172 21.22 4.48 -8.67
CA TYR A 172 22.48 4.28 -7.94
C TYR A 172 22.74 2.82 -7.53
N GLY A 173 21.89 1.87 -7.90
CA GLY A 173 22.02 0.44 -7.54
C GLY A 173 21.77 0.14 -6.05
N LEU A 174 21.13 1.05 -5.32
CA LEU A 174 20.79 0.93 -3.90
C LEU A 174 19.42 0.28 -3.69
N VAL A 175 18.53 0.36 -4.67
CA VAL A 175 17.16 -0.18 -4.60
C VAL A 175 16.97 -1.26 -5.64
N ASP A 176 16.28 -2.32 -5.24
CA ASP A 176 15.86 -3.40 -6.11
C ASP A 176 14.38 -3.71 -5.87
N LEU A 177 13.61 -3.90 -6.94
CA LEU A 177 12.19 -4.26 -6.88
C LEU A 177 12.03 -5.67 -7.45
N ARG A 178 11.71 -6.63 -6.59
CA ARG A 178 11.59 -8.04 -6.97
C ARG A 178 10.19 -8.60 -6.79
N VAL A 179 9.83 -9.48 -7.73
CA VAL A 179 8.70 -10.38 -7.57
C VAL A 179 9.18 -11.67 -6.91
N GLY A 180 8.52 -12.07 -5.83
CA GLY A 180 8.83 -13.32 -5.15
C GLY A 180 8.12 -13.49 -3.81
N GLU A 181 8.34 -14.65 -3.20
CA GLU A 181 7.78 -15.02 -1.91
C GLU A 181 8.85 -15.69 -1.05
N ILE A 182 8.92 -15.29 0.22
CA ILE A 182 9.76 -15.97 1.21
C ILE A 182 9.19 -17.37 1.46
N ALA A 183 10.05 -18.39 1.33
CA ALA A 183 9.76 -19.75 1.75
C ALA A 183 10.11 -19.93 3.23
N SER A 184 11.31 -19.51 3.63
CA SER A 184 11.80 -19.60 5.01
C SER A 184 12.94 -18.61 5.24
N PHE A 185 13.28 -18.37 6.51
CA PHE A 185 14.60 -17.83 6.85
C PHE A 185 15.67 -18.92 6.70
N ARG A 186 16.91 -18.50 6.44
CA ARG A 186 18.05 -19.41 6.29
C ARG A 186 18.58 -19.83 7.66
N SER A 187 19.03 -21.08 7.77
CA SER A 187 19.58 -21.64 9.01
C SER A 187 20.89 -21.00 9.46
N ASP A 188 21.63 -20.36 8.56
CA ASP A 188 22.83 -19.57 8.90
C ASP A 188 22.50 -18.21 9.54
N GLY A 189 21.22 -17.81 9.50
CA GLY A 189 20.72 -16.56 10.05
C GLY A 189 21.05 -15.31 9.25
N GLN A 190 21.54 -15.44 8.01
CA GLN A 190 22.03 -14.33 7.18
C GLN A 190 21.03 -13.84 6.13
N GLY A 191 19.77 -14.29 6.18
CA GLY A 191 18.72 -13.82 5.30
C GLY A 191 17.61 -14.83 5.08
N VAL A 192 17.02 -14.80 3.88
CA VAL A 192 15.84 -15.60 3.52
C VAL A 192 16.08 -16.47 2.28
N LEU A 193 15.37 -17.58 2.23
CA LEU A 193 15.20 -18.41 1.04
C LEU A 193 13.84 -18.08 0.41
N LEU A 194 13.81 -17.87 -0.90
CA LEU A 194 12.60 -17.64 -1.67
C LEU A 194 12.01 -18.96 -2.18
N LYS A 195 10.72 -18.95 -2.54
CA LYS A 195 10.01 -20.13 -3.05
C LYS A 195 10.55 -20.65 -4.39
N ASP A 196 11.26 -19.82 -5.15
CA ASP A 196 11.95 -20.23 -6.38
C ASP A 196 13.31 -20.90 -6.13
N GLY A 197 13.72 -21.03 -4.86
CA GLY A 197 14.99 -21.61 -4.43
C GLY A 197 16.15 -20.62 -4.36
N SER A 198 15.96 -19.37 -4.78
CA SER A 198 16.98 -18.33 -4.66
C SER A 198 17.08 -17.78 -3.22
N GLY A 199 18.24 -17.23 -2.86
CA GLY A 199 18.49 -16.65 -1.54
C GLY A 199 18.67 -15.14 -1.60
N LEU A 200 18.23 -14.44 -0.55
CA LEU A 200 18.50 -13.01 -0.34
C LEU A 200 19.18 -12.81 1.01
N ASP A 201 20.35 -12.18 1.01
CA ASP A 201 21.00 -11.75 2.24
C ASP A 201 20.35 -10.44 2.73
N CYS A 202 20.02 -10.38 4.02
CA CYS A 202 19.49 -9.17 4.63
C CYS A 202 19.82 -9.12 6.14
N ASP A 203 19.96 -7.91 6.65
CA ASP A 203 20.14 -7.63 8.07
C ASP A 203 18.84 -7.20 8.75
N ILE A 204 17.87 -6.70 7.98
CA ILE A 204 16.59 -6.19 8.47
C ILE A 204 15.49 -6.70 7.55
N VAL A 205 14.42 -7.26 8.12
CA VAL A 205 13.18 -7.61 7.41
C VAL A 205 12.04 -6.75 7.93
N ILE A 206 11.43 -5.97 7.04
CA ILE A 206 10.27 -5.12 7.34
C ILE A 206 9.02 -5.71 6.68
N LYS A 207 8.05 -6.15 7.48
CA LYS A 207 6.78 -6.72 7.02
C LYS A 207 5.76 -5.63 6.71
N ALA A 208 5.60 -5.28 5.44
CA ALA A 208 4.61 -4.35 4.90
C ALA A 208 3.49 -5.10 4.13
N THR A 209 2.97 -6.16 4.74
CA THR A 209 2.02 -7.17 4.20
C THR A 209 0.57 -6.70 4.02
N GLY A 210 0.24 -5.46 4.39
CA GLY A 210 -1.09 -4.86 4.35
C GLY A 210 -2.02 -5.24 5.49
N PHE A 211 -3.29 -4.93 5.31
CA PHE A 211 -4.36 -5.09 6.29
C PHE A 211 -5.48 -5.98 5.74
N HIS A 212 -6.25 -6.59 6.64
CA HIS A 212 -7.56 -7.16 6.31
C HIS A 212 -8.55 -6.03 6.05
N LEU A 213 -9.58 -6.31 5.25
CA LEU A 213 -10.68 -5.36 5.11
C LEU A 213 -11.41 -5.21 6.46
N ASN A 214 -11.92 -4.02 6.73
CA ASN A 214 -12.81 -3.79 7.85
C ASN A 214 -14.23 -4.17 7.44
N ASP A 215 -14.75 -5.23 8.05
CA ASP A 215 -16.09 -5.78 7.86
C ASP A 215 -16.94 -5.69 9.14
N GLU A 216 -16.56 -4.82 10.08
CA GLU A 216 -17.25 -4.68 11.37
C GLU A 216 -18.53 -3.83 11.27
N VAL A 217 -18.66 -2.99 10.23
CA VAL A 217 -19.81 -2.07 10.08
C VAL A 217 -21.15 -2.81 10.00
N PRO A 218 -21.30 -3.92 9.24
CA PRO A 218 -22.50 -4.75 9.31
C PRO A 218 -22.82 -5.25 10.71
N ALA A 219 -21.82 -5.64 11.51
CA ALA A 219 -22.03 -6.11 12.88
C ALA A 219 -22.47 -4.96 13.82
N VAL A 220 -21.94 -3.75 13.61
CA VAL A 220 -22.29 -2.57 14.41
C VAL A 220 -23.68 -2.03 14.06
N THR A 221 -24.04 -2.05 12.78
CA THR A 221 -25.25 -1.38 12.27
C THR A 221 -26.43 -2.32 12.05
N GLY A 222 -26.19 -3.62 11.91
CA GLY A 222 -27.18 -4.61 11.48
C GLY A 222 -27.48 -4.61 9.99
N TYR A 223 -26.85 -3.74 9.19
CA TYR A 223 -27.09 -3.61 7.75
C TYR A 223 -25.97 -4.29 6.95
N SER A 224 -26.34 -5.23 6.07
CA SER A 224 -25.41 -5.93 5.18
C SER A 224 -25.35 -5.36 3.75
N LYS A 225 -26.16 -4.33 3.45
CA LYS A 225 -26.26 -3.69 2.14
C LYS A 225 -26.14 -2.18 2.27
N ILE A 226 -25.52 -1.57 1.26
CA ILE A 226 -25.39 -0.12 1.11
C ILE A 226 -26.24 0.30 -0.09
N HIS A 227 -27.10 1.31 0.10
CA HIS A 227 -27.87 1.97 -0.95
C HIS A 227 -27.03 3.08 -1.62
N SER A 228 -27.57 3.68 -2.68
CA SER A 228 -26.95 4.84 -3.35
C SER A 228 -26.54 5.93 -2.36
N PHE A 229 -25.47 6.67 -2.68
CA PHE A 229 -24.91 7.73 -1.84
C PHE A 229 -24.45 7.26 -0.45
N ASN A 230 -23.99 6.01 -0.36
CA ASN A 230 -23.42 5.43 0.86
C ASN A 230 -24.41 5.31 2.03
N LEU A 231 -25.72 5.24 1.77
CA LEU A 231 -26.72 5.14 2.82
C LEU A 231 -26.94 3.69 3.24
N LEU A 232 -26.90 3.41 4.54
CA LEU A 232 -27.38 2.14 5.10
C LEU A 232 -28.88 2.22 5.42
N ASP A 233 -29.36 3.40 5.81
CA ASP A 233 -30.74 3.69 6.19
C ASP A 233 -31.01 5.20 6.19
N PHE A 234 -32.26 5.63 6.41
CA PHE A 234 -32.64 7.04 6.47
C PHE A 234 -31.90 7.77 7.61
N ASN A 235 -30.99 8.68 7.26
CA ASN A 235 -30.07 9.38 8.15
C ASN A 235 -28.95 8.52 8.77
N LEU A 236 -28.65 7.35 8.18
CA LEU A 236 -27.51 6.52 8.53
C LEU A 236 -26.63 6.28 7.30
N ASN A 237 -25.42 6.85 7.33
CA ASN A 237 -24.45 6.79 6.24
C ASN A 237 -23.25 5.93 6.62
N TYR A 238 -22.69 5.21 5.64
CA TYR A 238 -21.40 4.56 5.72
C TYR A 238 -20.51 5.00 4.57
N GLY A 239 -19.79 6.10 4.78
CA GLY A 239 -18.76 6.63 3.90
C GLY A 239 -17.49 5.79 3.90
N ALA A 240 -17.61 4.47 3.71
CA ALA A 240 -16.48 3.67 3.27
C ALA A 240 -16.13 4.11 1.85
N GLU A 241 -14.83 4.28 1.59
CA GLU A 241 -14.26 4.62 0.29
C GLU A 241 -14.95 3.84 -0.86
N PRO A 242 -15.89 4.46 -1.59
CA PRO A 242 -16.79 3.71 -2.47
C PRO A 242 -16.16 3.35 -3.81
N LEU A 243 -14.94 3.81 -4.11
CA LEU A 243 -14.59 4.14 -5.50
C LEU A 243 -13.10 3.98 -5.91
N LEU A 244 -12.34 3.06 -5.29
CA LEU A 244 -10.99 2.72 -5.77
C LEU A 244 -10.89 1.39 -6.52
N ASP A 245 -11.97 0.61 -6.59
CA ASP A 245 -12.05 -0.60 -7.40
C ASP A 245 -12.55 -0.27 -8.82
N GLY A 246 -11.66 0.38 -9.59
CA GLY A 246 -11.74 0.42 -11.06
C GLY A 246 -12.06 1.77 -11.71
N GLY A 247 -12.51 2.79 -10.96
CA GLY A 247 -12.99 4.05 -11.55
C GLY A 247 -11.94 5.14 -11.78
N GLN A 248 -10.83 5.14 -11.04
CA GLN A 248 -9.99 6.35 -10.96
C GLN A 248 -8.97 6.51 -12.12
N HIS A 249 -8.70 5.45 -12.88
CA HIS A 249 -7.81 5.50 -14.05
C HIS A 249 -8.32 4.59 -15.18
N GLY A 250 -9.40 4.99 -15.85
CA GLY A 250 -9.75 4.51 -17.21
C GLY A 250 -9.95 3.00 -17.42
N SER A 251 -9.92 2.16 -16.38
CA SER A 251 -9.90 0.69 -16.52
C SER A 251 -11.24 0.02 -16.25
N GLN A 252 -12.37 0.75 -16.27
CA GLN A 252 -13.68 0.10 -16.34
C GLN A 252 -13.97 -0.29 -17.80
N LYS A 253 -13.66 -1.54 -18.15
CA LYS A 253 -14.54 -2.24 -19.10
C LYS A 253 -15.91 -2.29 -18.44
N ARG A 254 -16.88 -1.60 -19.07
CA ARG A 254 -18.30 -1.66 -18.73
C ARG A 254 -18.69 -3.13 -18.51
N GLN A 255 -19.04 -3.50 -17.29
CA GLN A 255 -19.85 -4.68 -17.06
C GLN A 255 -21.31 -4.21 -16.98
N THR A 256 -22.07 -4.66 -17.97
CA THR A 256 -23.54 -4.64 -18.04
C THR A 256 -24.15 -5.50 -16.95
#